data_AF-A0A0P7DDG6-F1
#
_entry.id   AF-A0A0P7DDG6-F1
#
_cell.length_a   1.000
_cell.length_b   1.000
_cell.length_c   1.000
_cell.angle_alpha   90.00
_cell.angle_beta   90.00
_cell.angle_gamma   90.00
#
_symmetry.space_group_name_H-M   'P 1'
#
loop_
_entity.id
_entity.type
_entity.pdbx_description
1 polymer ?
#
loop_
_entity_poly.entity_id
_entity_poly.type
_entity_poly.pdbx_seq_one_letter_code
_entity_poly.pdbx_strand_id
1 'polypeptide(L)'
;MLTKHNETKQVKGLYLGTCLMGNQSLAKFLLEEPTTHLDWVAGYKEEVDWIDGSAIDMIFFSKLAEEYRKNSSRRQGKKSPRQMAHTAGSELLQLVPGAHSRYGFNIFMHESRKLTSMFT
;
A
#
# COMPACT_ATOMS: atom_id res chain seq x y z
N MET A 1 -2.51 9.72 -16.34
CA MET A 1 -1.14 10.14 -15.98
C MET A 1 -0.30 8.91 -15.63
N LEU A 2 -0.66 8.13 -14.59
CA LEU A 2 0.08 6.89 -14.23
C LEU A 2 0.12 5.86 -15.37
N THR A 3 -1.02 5.53 -15.98
CA THR A 3 -1.16 4.57 -17.10
C THR A 3 -0.38 4.93 -18.36
N LYS A 4 0.09 6.17 -18.50
CA LYS A 4 0.88 6.63 -19.65
C LYS A 4 2.35 6.89 -19.32
N HIS A 5 2.73 6.90 -18.04
CA HIS A 5 4.04 7.40 -17.61
C HIS A 5 4.78 6.46 -16.63
N ASN A 6 4.17 5.34 -16.21
CA ASN A 6 4.86 4.34 -15.38
C ASN A 6 5.46 3.18 -16.19
N GLU A 7 5.73 3.37 -17.50
CA GLU A 7 6.28 2.33 -18.39
C GLU A 7 7.62 1.78 -17.91
N THR A 8 8.46 2.62 -17.30
CA THR A 8 9.75 2.23 -16.69
C THR A 8 9.58 1.57 -15.32
N LYS A 9 8.34 1.41 -14.84
CA LYS A 9 7.96 0.76 -13.58
C LYS A 9 8.65 1.41 -12.37
N GLN A 10 8.86 2.72 -12.39
CA GLN A 10 9.49 3.42 -11.26
C GLN A 10 8.55 3.54 -10.06
N VAL A 11 7.26 3.78 -10.31
CA VAL A 11 6.22 3.79 -9.28
C VAL A 11 5.82 2.34 -8.99
N LYS A 12 6.18 1.83 -7.82
CA LYS A 12 5.93 0.44 -7.43
C LYS A 12 4.60 0.23 -6.74
N GLY A 13 4.04 1.27 -6.14
CA GLY A 13 2.75 1.16 -5.49
C GLY A 13 2.13 2.51 -5.25
N LEU A 14 0.86 2.47 -4.87
CA LEU A 14 0.04 3.66 -4.68
C LEU A 14 -0.65 3.57 -3.33
N TYR A 15 -0.51 4.61 -2.53
CA TYR A 15 -1.30 4.80 -1.32
C TYR A 15 -2.39 5.83 -1.61
N LEU A 16 -3.63 5.48 -1.30
CA LEU A 16 -4.82 6.30 -1.49
C LEU A 16 -5.23 6.91 -0.15
N GLY A 17 -4.68 8.07 0.17
CA GLY A 17 -4.99 8.89 1.37
C GLY A 17 -6.30 9.65 1.23
N THR A 18 -7.31 8.98 0.69
CA THR A 18 -8.64 9.54 0.47
C THR A 18 -9.70 8.54 0.91
N CYS A 19 -10.73 9.06 1.58
CA CYS A 19 -11.82 8.25 2.10
C CYS A 19 -12.45 7.40 1.00
N LEU A 20 -12.90 6.19 1.38
CA LEU A 20 -13.61 5.26 0.51
C LEU A 20 -12.82 4.64 -0.65
N MET A 21 -11.53 4.98 -0.83
CA MET A 21 -10.74 4.53 -1.99
C MET A 21 -9.94 3.25 -1.74
N GLY A 22 -9.71 2.85 -0.49
CA GLY A 22 -9.03 1.60 -0.10
C GLY A 22 -9.88 0.33 -0.29
N ASN A 23 -10.61 0.20 -1.40
CA ASN A 23 -11.53 -0.91 -1.65
C ASN A 23 -11.05 -1.83 -2.78
N GLN A 24 -11.55 -3.07 -2.78
CA GLN A 24 -11.14 -4.11 -3.73
C GLN A 24 -11.44 -3.75 -5.19
N SER A 25 -12.55 -3.04 -5.47
CA SER A 25 -12.92 -2.66 -6.84
C SER A 25 -11.89 -1.70 -7.44
N LEU A 26 -11.48 -0.67 -6.69
CA LEU A 26 -10.46 0.27 -7.14
C LEU A 26 -9.07 -0.37 -7.21
N ALA A 27 -8.72 -1.21 -6.21
CA ALA A 27 -7.48 -1.97 -6.24
C ALA A 27 -7.40 -2.88 -7.47
N LYS A 28 -8.50 -3.56 -7.82
CA LYS A 28 -8.60 -4.39 -9.02
C LYS A 28 -8.37 -3.55 -10.28
N PHE A 29 -9.10 -2.44 -10.41
CA PHE A 29 -8.95 -1.53 -11.54
C PHE A 29 -7.50 -1.05 -11.72
N LEU A 30 -6.81 -0.71 -10.63
CA LEU A 30 -5.44 -0.21 -10.67
C LEU A 30 -4.40 -1.31 -10.91
N LEU A 31 -4.54 -2.48 -10.29
CA LEU A 31 -3.55 -3.54 -10.34
C LEU A 31 -3.67 -4.42 -11.58
N GLU A 32 -4.89 -4.60 -12.11
CA GLU A 32 -5.13 -5.42 -13.30
C GLU A 32 -4.97 -4.65 -14.61
N GLU A 33 -4.96 -3.31 -14.58
CA GLU A 33 -4.62 -2.48 -15.73
C GLU A 33 -3.13 -2.66 -16.11
N PRO A 34 -2.80 -3.34 -17.23
CA PRO A 34 -1.43 -3.74 -17.52
C PRO A 34 -0.45 -2.57 -17.63
N THR A 35 -0.95 -1.38 -17.96
CA THR A 35 -0.15 -0.17 -18.15
C THR A 35 0.24 0.53 -16.85
N THR A 36 -0.37 0.19 -15.70
CA THR A 36 0.00 0.81 -14.42
C THR A 36 1.28 0.25 -13.84
N HIS A 37 1.58 -1.03 -14.09
CA HIS A 37 2.75 -1.74 -13.54
C HIS A 37 2.92 -1.62 -12.00
N LEU A 38 1.83 -1.50 -11.26
CA LEU A 38 1.85 -1.43 -9.80
C LEU A 38 2.02 -2.83 -9.19
N ASP A 39 2.82 -2.92 -8.13
CA ASP A 39 3.02 -4.12 -7.32
C ASP A 39 2.04 -4.19 -6.13
N TRP A 40 1.56 -3.03 -5.64
CA TRP A 40 0.63 -2.92 -4.52
C TRP A 40 -0.18 -1.63 -4.56
N VAL A 41 -1.37 -1.67 -3.96
CA VAL A 41 -2.24 -0.50 -3.70
C VAL A 41 -2.69 -0.54 -2.25
N ALA A 42 -2.60 0.57 -1.53
CA ALA A 42 -3.04 0.68 -0.14
C ALA A 42 -4.00 1.86 0.04
N GLY A 43 -4.79 1.83 1.11
CA GLY A 43 -5.68 2.92 1.48
C GLY A 43 -6.71 2.43 2.49
N TYR A 44 -7.63 3.32 2.86
CA TYR A 44 -8.73 3.01 3.78
C TYR A 44 -10.08 2.99 3.06
N LYS A 45 -10.92 2.02 3.41
CA LYS A 45 -12.23 1.79 2.80
C LYS A 45 -13.33 2.67 3.40
N GLU A 46 -13.15 3.15 4.62
CA GLU A 46 -14.19 3.89 5.33
C GLU A 46 -13.96 5.40 5.27
N GLU A 47 -14.95 6.16 5.75
CA GLU A 47 -14.76 7.57 6.07
C GLU A 47 -13.96 7.70 7.37
N VAL A 48 -12.96 8.57 7.36
CA VAL A 48 -12.02 8.76 8.47
C VAL A 48 -11.96 10.24 8.79
N ASP A 49 -11.92 10.57 10.09
CA ASP A 49 -11.63 11.94 10.51
C ASP A 49 -10.29 12.38 9.90
N TRP A 50 -10.21 13.63 9.46
CA TRP A 50 -9.04 14.13 8.76
C TRP A 50 -7.74 13.94 9.55
N ILE A 51 -7.77 14.12 10.87
CA ILE A 51 -6.59 13.98 11.75
C ILE A 51 -6.15 12.53 11.79
N ASP A 52 -7.09 11.61 12.00
CA ASP A 52 -6.82 10.17 12.05
C ASP A 52 -6.33 9.65 10.69
N GLY A 53 -6.96 10.06 9.59
CA GLY A 53 -6.54 9.71 8.23
C GLY A 53 -5.12 10.19 7.94
N SER A 54 -4.84 11.46 8.23
CA SER A 54 -3.49 12.04 8.07
C SER A 54 -2.44 11.31 8.92
N ALA A 55 -2.79 10.88 10.14
CA ALA A 55 -1.90 10.11 10.99
C ALA A 55 -1.58 8.73 10.40
N ILE A 56 -2.59 8.02 9.90
CA ILE A 56 -2.42 6.71 9.24
C ILE A 56 -1.52 6.85 8.00
N ASP A 57 -1.78 7.86 7.15
CA ASP A 57 -0.97 8.16 5.96
C ASP A 57 0.49 8.36 6.35
N MET A 58 0.72 9.23 7.33
CA MET A 58 2.08 9.59 7.75
C MET A 58 2.82 8.41 8.37
N ILE A 59 2.16 7.61 9.20
CA ILE A 59 2.75 6.41 9.80
C ILE A 59 3.11 5.43 8.70
N PHE A 60 2.21 5.16 7.75
CA PHE A 60 2.49 4.24 6.66
C PHE A 60 3.70 4.67 5.83
N PHE A 61 3.74 5.94 5.40
CA PHE A 61 4.86 6.47 4.61
C PHE A 61 6.17 6.49 5.39
N SER A 62 6.12 6.82 6.69
CA SER A 62 7.30 6.77 7.56
C SER A 62 7.88 5.34 7.61
N LYS A 63 7.04 4.34 7.87
CA LYS A 63 7.47 2.93 7.91
C LYS A 63 7.94 2.41 6.57
N LEU A 64 7.25 2.80 5.49
CA LEU A 64 7.66 2.42 4.15
C LEU A 64 9.03 3.02 3.78
N ALA A 65 9.27 4.30 4.10
CA ALA A 65 10.55 4.97 3.86
C ALA A 65 11.68 4.33 4.67
N GLU A 66 11.44 3.94 5.93
CA GLU A 66 12.38 3.16 6.72
C GLU A 66 12.73 1.84 6.03
N GLU A 67 11.74 1.10 5.53
CA GLU A 67 11.96 -0.16 4.82
C GLU A 67 12.79 0.04 3.55
N TYR A 68 12.53 1.07 2.74
CA TYR A 68 13.34 1.37 1.56
C TYR A 68 14.79 1.73 1.93
N ARG A 69 15.00 2.52 2.99
CA ARG A 69 16.34 2.85 3.49
C ARG A 69 17.09 1.61 3.99
N LYS A 70 16.44 0.75 4.78
CA LYS A 70 17.02 -0.51 5.25
C LYS A 70 17.30 -1.43 4.06
N ASN A 71 16.42 -1.46 3.07
CA ASN A 71 16.56 -2.32 1.92
C ASN A 71 17.69 -1.86 0.99
N SER A 72 17.96 -0.56 0.85
CA SER A 72 19.04 -0.04 -0.01
C SER A 72 20.44 -0.48 0.48
N SER A 73 20.66 -0.58 1.79
CA SER A 73 21.95 -0.98 2.38
C SER A 73 22.18 -2.50 2.45
N ARG A 74 21.14 -3.33 2.27
CA ARG A 74 21.26 -4.80 2.28
C ARG A 74 22.11 -5.33 1.12
N ARG A 75 23.06 -6.23 1.40
CA ARG A 75 23.86 -6.93 0.36
C ARG A 75 23.20 -8.21 -0.15
N GLN A 76 22.48 -8.92 0.71
CA GLN A 76 21.71 -10.13 0.39
C GLN A 76 20.30 -10.01 0.98
N GLY A 77 19.34 -10.76 0.44
CA GLY A 77 17.96 -10.77 0.94
C GLY A 77 17.25 -9.41 0.79
N LYS A 78 17.39 -8.77 -0.39
CA LYS A 78 16.61 -7.58 -0.74
C LYS A 78 15.12 -7.94 -0.71
N LYS A 79 14.33 -7.09 -0.07
CA LYS A 79 12.87 -7.18 -0.07
C LYS A 79 12.31 -6.61 -1.38
N SER A 80 11.26 -7.23 -1.91
CA SER A 80 10.47 -6.66 -3.00
C SER A 80 9.64 -5.45 -2.50
N PRO A 81 9.19 -4.56 -3.39
CA PRO A 81 8.29 -3.46 -3.02
C PRO A 81 7.05 -3.93 -2.25
N ARG A 82 6.46 -5.04 -2.67
CA ARG A 82 5.33 -5.71 -1.99
C ARG A 82 5.68 -6.10 -0.55
N GLN A 83 6.84 -6.73 -0.33
CA GLN A 83 7.27 -7.14 1.01
C GLN A 83 7.55 -5.94 1.93
N MET A 84 8.07 -4.85 1.38
CA MET A 84 8.29 -3.60 2.13
C MET A 84 6.95 -2.95 2.51
N ALA A 85 6.00 -2.85 1.57
CA ALA A 85 4.66 -2.35 1.83
C ALA A 85 3.93 -3.21 2.87
N HIS A 86 4.03 -4.53 2.77
CA HIS A 86 3.49 -5.46 3.76
C HIS A 86 4.09 -5.19 5.16
N THR A 87 5.43 -5.09 5.25
CA THR A 87 6.09 -4.80 6.54
C THR A 87 5.60 -3.46 7.12
N ALA A 88 5.53 -2.41 6.30
CA ALA A 88 5.05 -1.09 6.72
C ALA A 88 3.58 -1.13 7.20
N GLY A 89 2.71 -1.85 6.49
CA GLY A 89 1.32 -2.05 6.89
C GLY A 89 1.18 -2.81 8.21
N SER A 90 1.99 -3.87 8.42
CA SER A 90 2.01 -4.60 9.69
C SER A 90 2.45 -3.72 10.86
N GLU A 91 3.50 -2.93 10.68
CA GLU A 91 3.99 -2.01 11.72
C GLU A 91 2.98 -0.89 12.01
N LEU A 92 2.27 -0.39 10.98
CA LEU A 92 1.18 0.56 11.16
C LEU A 92 0.08 -0.02 12.04
N LEU A 93 -0.35 -1.27 11.81
CA LEU A 93 -1.41 -1.89 12.62
C LEU A 93 -0.99 -2.15 14.07
N GLN A 94 0.31 -2.31 14.33
CA GLN A 94 0.80 -2.40 15.71
C GLN A 94 0.68 -1.05 16.44
N LEU A 95 0.86 0.06 15.73
CA LEU A 95 0.76 1.42 16.29
C LEU A 95 -0.69 1.91 16.35
N VAL A 96 -1.50 1.55 15.36
CA VAL A 96 -2.91 1.93 15.23
C VAL A 96 -3.75 0.67 15.00
N PRO A 97 -4.05 -0.10 16.06
CA PRO A 97 -4.81 -1.36 15.92
C PRO A 97 -6.18 -1.17 15.27
N GLY A 98 -6.79 0.00 15.43
CA GLY A 98 -8.05 0.37 14.80
C GLY A 98 -7.97 0.65 13.31
N ALA A 99 -6.78 0.79 12.70
CA ALA A 99 -6.68 1.23 11.32
C ALA A 99 -7.36 0.25 10.33
N HIS A 100 -7.18 -1.05 10.53
CA HIS A 100 -7.89 -2.04 9.73
C HIS A 100 -9.37 -2.16 10.13
N SER A 101 -9.65 -2.39 11.43
CA SER A 101 -10.99 -2.74 11.91
C SER A 101 -11.99 -1.58 11.90
N ARG A 102 -11.53 -0.34 12.11
CA ARG A 102 -12.37 0.87 12.17
C ARG A 102 -12.38 1.66 10.87
N TYR A 103 -11.22 1.76 10.21
CA TYR A 103 -11.07 2.60 9.02
C TYR A 103 -10.96 1.78 7.73
N GLY A 104 -10.89 0.45 7.82
CA GLY A 104 -10.77 -0.41 6.66
C GLY A 104 -9.45 -0.26 5.94
N PHE A 105 -8.36 0.12 6.63
CA PHE A 105 -7.02 0.14 6.06
C PHE A 105 -6.68 -1.25 5.51
N ASN A 106 -6.22 -1.29 4.25
CA ASN A 106 -5.76 -2.52 3.64
C ASN A 106 -4.68 -2.28 2.58
N ILE A 107 -3.97 -3.35 2.24
CA ILE A 107 -3.02 -3.38 1.13
C ILE A 107 -3.44 -4.51 0.20
N PHE A 108 -3.71 -4.15 -1.05
CA PHE A 108 -4.04 -5.07 -2.12
C PHE A 108 -2.83 -5.33 -3.01
N MET A 109 -2.69 -6.56 -3.46
CA MET A 109 -1.58 -7.02 -4.30
C MET A 109 -1.98 -8.27 -5.08
N HIS A 110 -1.22 -8.59 -6.12
CA HIS A 110 -1.35 -9.88 -6.79
C HIS A 110 -0.46 -10.95 -6.12
N GLU A 111 -1.06 -12.07 -5.76
CA GLU A 111 -0.35 -13.28 -5.33
C GLU A 111 -0.80 -14.44 -6.21
N SER A 112 0.15 -15.13 -6.85
CA SER A 112 -0.14 -16.23 -7.80
C SER A 112 -1.19 -15.86 -8.86
N ARG A 113 -1.11 -14.62 -9.39
CA ARG A 113 -2.04 -14.02 -10.37
C ARG A 113 -3.47 -13.77 -9.86
N LYS A 114 -3.72 -13.85 -8.56
CA LYS A 114 -5.00 -13.52 -7.95
C LYS A 114 -4.88 -12.23 -7.14
N LEU A 115 -5.89 -11.37 -7.22
CA LEU A 115 -5.99 -10.21 -6.35
C LEU A 115 -6.21 -10.69 -4.91
N THR A 116 -5.36 -10.23 -4.01
CA THR A 116 -5.37 -10.57 -2.59
C THR A 116 -5.31 -9.31 -1.76
N SER A 117 -5.89 -9.35 -0.57
CA SER A 117 -5.71 -8.34 0.47
C SER A 117 -4.80 -8.87 1.56
N MET A 118 -4.02 -7.98 2.16
CA MET A 118 -3.13 -8.31 3.26
C MET A 118 -3.90 -8.65 4.53
N PHE A 119 -5.04 -8.01 4.74
CA PHE A 119 -5.92 -8.23 5.88
C PHE A 119 -7.30 -8.69 5.39
N THR A 120 -7.87 -9.68 6.06
CA THR A 120 -9.19 -10.28 5.78
C THR A 120 -10.12 -10.10 6.96
#